data_AF-A0A2J6QRG7-F1
#
_entry.id   AF-A0A2J6QRG7-F1
#
_cell.length_a   1.000
_cell.length_b   1.000
_cell.length_c   1.000
_cell.angle_alpha   90.00
_cell.angle_beta   90.00
_cell.angle_gamma   90.00
#
_symmetry.space_group_name_H-M   'P 1'
#
loop_
_entity.id
_entity.type
_entity.pdbx_description
1 polymer ?
#
loop_
_entity_poly.entity_id
_entity_poly.type
_entity_poly.pdbx_seq_one_letter_code
_entity_poly.pdbx_strand_id
1 'polypeptide(L)'
;MLSAAVAGAQDLLTDITQIQRYWGQISPYADNPEDYFGVDYVGLPDGCQIESVQTLQRHAQRFPTGSIDDGENDQRFATKLSNFTSASNSTGSFTGPLGFLNTYQYPIVDTGLLTGVGATTELASGVSFWNRYGRTIYNATIGQIAYNSSFPNGTTRPPVVLRTTSQSRIENSEINWALGFFGSSFSTLT
;
A
#
# COMPACT_ATOMS: atom_id res chain seq x y z
N MET A 1 -13.65 -44.16 21.63
CA MET A 1 -12.73 -43.01 21.69
C MET A 1 -12.01 -42.93 20.34
N LEU A 2 -12.46 -42.07 19.42
CA LEU A 2 -11.66 -41.77 18.23
C LEU A 2 -10.63 -40.72 18.65
N SER A 3 -9.36 -41.13 18.71
CA SER A 3 -8.25 -40.21 18.87
C SER A 3 -8.13 -39.44 17.55
N ALA A 4 -8.41 -38.14 17.58
CA ALA A 4 -8.08 -37.27 16.47
C ALA A 4 -6.55 -37.23 16.40
N ALA A 5 -5.99 -37.81 15.34
CA ALA A 5 -4.58 -37.65 15.05
C ALA A 5 -4.29 -36.14 14.96
N VAL A 6 -3.40 -35.66 15.82
CA VAL A 6 -2.80 -34.33 15.66
C VAL A 6 -2.08 -34.38 14.33
N ALA A 7 -2.67 -33.76 13.30
CA ALA A 7 -1.98 -33.56 12.03
C ALA A 7 -0.63 -32.91 12.38
N GLY A 8 0.46 -33.63 12.11
CA GLY A 8 1.81 -33.09 12.29
C GLY A 8 1.87 -31.74 11.60
N ALA A 9 2.48 -30.76 12.25
CA ALA A 9 2.66 -29.43 11.70
C ALA A 9 3.29 -29.56 10.32
N GLN A 10 2.47 -29.46 9.26
CA GLN A 10 2.96 -29.07 7.95
C GLN A 10 3.73 -27.77 8.17
N ASP A 11 4.89 -27.59 7.53
CA ASP A 11 5.73 -26.40 7.67
C ASP A 11 4.88 -25.13 7.55
N LEU A 12 4.46 -24.58 8.69
CA LEU A 12 3.63 -23.40 8.73
C LEU A 12 4.55 -22.23 8.40
N LEU A 13 4.23 -21.50 7.33
CA LEU A 13 4.87 -20.21 7.10
C LEU A 13 4.57 -19.32 8.30
N THR A 14 5.63 -18.89 9.00
CA THR A 14 5.54 -17.94 10.12
C THR A 14 6.02 -16.55 9.74
N ASP A 15 6.66 -16.41 8.58
CA ASP A 15 7.15 -15.15 8.04
C ASP A 15 6.00 -14.40 7.36
N ILE A 16 5.52 -13.34 8.02
CA ILE A 16 4.42 -12.51 7.51
C ILE A 16 4.74 -11.90 6.13
N THR A 17 6.01 -11.68 5.80
CA THR A 17 6.40 -11.08 4.53
C THR A 17 6.18 -12.04 3.35
N GLN A 18 6.20 -13.34 3.61
CA GLN A 18 5.83 -14.40 2.66
C GLN A 18 4.32 -14.64 2.68
N ILE A 19 3.70 -14.71 3.87
CA ILE A 19 2.25 -14.93 4.02
C ILE A 19 1.44 -13.84 3.32
N GLN A 20 1.85 -12.57 3.47
CA GLN A 20 1.11 -11.43 2.91
C GLN A 20 1.01 -11.44 1.38
N ARG A 21 1.90 -12.18 0.68
CA ARG A 21 1.84 -12.33 -0.78
C ARG A 21 0.63 -13.14 -1.24
N TYR A 22 0.01 -13.89 -0.33
CA TYR A 22 -1.18 -14.70 -0.60
C TYR A 22 -2.49 -13.98 -0.25
N TRP A 23 -2.45 -12.70 0.16
CA TRP A 23 -3.67 -11.96 0.52
C TRP A 23 -4.40 -11.33 -0.68
N GLY A 24 -4.06 -11.72 -1.91
CA GLY A 24 -4.73 -11.21 -3.11
C GLY A 24 -4.69 -9.68 -3.19
N GLN A 25 -5.84 -9.04 -3.39
CA GLN A 25 -5.94 -7.59 -3.55
C GLN A 25 -5.69 -6.76 -2.28
N ILE A 26 -5.58 -7.38 -1.10
CA ILE A 26 -5.23 -6.69 0.15
C ILE A 26 -3.75 -6.88 0.53
N SER A 27 -2.96 -7.57 -0.30
CA SER A 27 -1.51 -7.67 -0.13
C SER A 27 -0.88 -6.28 -0.13
N PRO A 28 0.04 -5.95 0.80
CA PRO A 28 0.80 -4.72 0.75
C PRO A 28 1.57 -4.60 -0.58
N TYR A 29 1.74 -3.36 -1.05
CA TYR A 29 2.49 -3.11 -2.28
C TYR A 29 3.91 -3.67 -2.19
N ALA A 30 4.33 -4.36 -3.23
CA ALA A 30 5.71 -4.72 -3.45
C ALA A 30 5.93 -4.98 -4.94
N ASP A 31 7.09 -4.54 -5.43
CA ASP A 31 7.48 -4.83 -6.80
C ASP A 31 7.67 -6.34 -7.00
N ASN A 32 7.37 -6.79 -8.21
CA ASN A 32 7.92 -8.05 -8.70
C ASN A 32 9.40 -7.85 -9.04
N PRO A 33 10.21 -8.93 -9.06
CA PRO A 33 11.51 -8.90 -9.71
C PRO A 33 11.41 -8.25 -11.10
N GLU A 34 12.42 -7.46 -11.49
CA GLU A 34 12.40 -6.74 -12.77
C GLU A 34 12.32 -7.68 -13.98
N ASP A 35 12.81 -8.91 -13.81
CA ASP A 35 12.83 -10.00 -14.78
C ASP A 35 11.69 -11.01 -14.58
N TYR A 36 10.70 -10.73 -13.73
CA TYR A 36 9.66 -11.70 -13.34
C TYR A 36 8.91 -12.33 -14.52
N PHE A 37 8.76 -11.59 -15.63
CA PHE A 37 8.14 -12.08 -16.86
C PHE A 37 9.12 -12.70 -17.87
N GLY A 38 10.35 -13.01 -17.45
CA GLY A 38 11.38 -13.66 -18.26
C GLY A 38 12.04 -12.74 -19.29
N VAL A 39 12.18 -11.44 -18.98
CA VAL A 39 12.92 -10.50 -19.83
C VAL A 39 14.41 -10.58 -19.53
N ASP A 40 15.23 -10.75 -20.57
CA ASP A 40 16.69 -10.92 -20.42
C ASP A 40 17.41 -9.60 -20.07
N TYR A 41 16.83 -8.46 -20.47
CA TYR A 41 17.40 -7.14 -20.26
C TYR A 41 16.39 -6.24 -19.55
N VAL A 42 16.74 -5.84 -18.34
CA VAL A 42 15.95 -4.92 -17.50
C VAL A 42 16.57 -3.52 -17.56
N GLY A 43 15.73 -2.50 -17.54
CA GLY A 43 16.16 -1.09 -17.59
C GLY A 43 16.18 -0.50 -19.00
N LEU A 44 16.87 0.64 -19.12
CA LEU A 44 16.95 1.42 -20.35
C LEU A 44 18.14 0.94 -21.20
N PRO A 45 17.94 0.55 -22.47
CA PRO A 45 19.05 0.13 -23.33
C PRO A 45 20.08 1.24 -23.56
N ASP A 46 21.32 0.85 -23.77
CA ASP A 46 22.41 1.79 -24.09
C ASP A 46 22.07 2.61 -25.35
N GLY A 47 22.22 3.94 -25.24
CA GLY A 47 21.90 4.87 -26.31
C GLY A 47 20.42 5.26 -26.42
N CYS A 48 19.54 4.71 -25.59
CA CYS A 48 18.14 5.13 -25.49
C CYS A 48 17.93 6.17 -24.38
N GLN A 49 16.85 6.96 -24.50
CA GLN A 49 16.40 7.90 -23.49
C GLN A 49 14.89 7.82 -23.30
N ILE A 50 14.42 8.00 -22.06
CA ILE A 50 12.99 8.10 -21.77
C ILE A 50 12.46 9.45 -22.25
N GLU A 51 11.53 9.43 -23.20
CA GLU A 51 10.86 10.64 -23.73
C GLU A 51 9.50 10.90 -23.08
N SER A 52 8.81 9.85 -22.62
CA SER A 52 7.53 9.98 -21.91
C SER A 52 7.27 8.79 -20.99
N VAL A 53 6.52 9.02 -19.91
CA VAL A 53 6.03 7.98 -19.00
C VAL A 53 4.61 8.31 -18.60
N GLN A 54 3.75 7.29 -18.56
CA GLN A 54 2.42 7.36 -17.99
C GLN A 54 2.31 6.28 -16.92
N THR A 55 1.89 6.66 -15.71
CA THR A 55 1.67 5.71 -14.61
C THR A 55 0.17 5.63 -14.33
N LEU A 56 -0.34 4.40 -14.29
CA LEU A 56 -1.66 4.11 -13.76
C LEU A 56 -1.46 3.37 -12.44
N GLN A 57 -1.90 3.98 -11.34
CA GLN A 57 -1.70 3.45 -10.01
C GLN A 57 -3.04 3.27 -9.28
N ARG A 58 -3.16 2.18 -8.52
CA ARG A 58 -4.26 1.94 -7.59
C ARG A 58 -3.97 2.69 -6.30
N HIS A 59 -5.01 3.11 -5.57
CA HIS A 59 -4.83 3.53 -4.19
C HIS A 59 -4.09 2.47 -3.36
N ALA A 60 -3.30 2.92 -2.39
CA ALA A 60 -2.58 2.05 -1.47
C ALA A 60 -3.46 1.53 -0.31
N GLN A 61 -2.82 1.11 0.78
CA GLN A 61 -3.44 0.43 1.93
C GLN A 61 -4.48 1.33 2.61
N ARG A 62 -5.66 0.77 2.85
CA ARG A 62 -6.83 1.46 3.38
C ARG A 62 -7.48 0.66 4.51
N PHE A 63 -8.33 1.32 5.27
CA PHE A 63 -9.31 0.61 6.09
C PHE A 63 -10.32 -0.16 5.23
N PRO A 64 -10.97 -1.20 5.77
CA PRO A 64 -12.14 -1.80 5.15
C PRO A 64 -13.22 -0.77 4.82
N THR A 65 -14.01 -1.03 3.80
CA THR A 65 -15.23 -0.28 3.49
C THR A 65 -16.41 -0.92 4.21
N GLY A 66 -17.53 -0.19 4.32
CA GLY A 66 -18.81 -0.76 4.78
C GLY A 66 -19.47 -1.73 3.78
N SER A 67 -18.70 -2.35 2.88
CA SER A 67 -19.20 -3.44 2.03
C SER A 67 -19.17 -4.75 2.81
N ILE A 68 -20.10 -5.64 2.49
CA ILE A 68 -20.21 -6.95 3.13
C ILE A 68 -18.94 -7.81 2.95
N ASP A 69 -18.33 -7.76 1.76
CA ASP A 69 -17.18 -8.57 1.40
C ASP A 69 -15.82 -7.92 1.77
N ASP A 70 -15.84 -6.84 2.55
CA ASP A 70 -14.64 -6.08 2.88
C ASP A 70 -14.56 -5.73 4.37
N GLY A 71 -15.66 -5.25 4.99
CA GLY A 71 -15.67 -4.85 6.40
C GLY A 71 -16.82 -5.43 7.22
N GLU A 72 -18.06 -5.42 6.72
CA GLU A 72 -19.19 -5.79 7.59
C GLU A 72 -19.14 -7.26 8.05
N ASN A 73 -18.66 -8.18 7.21
CA ASN A 73 -18.53 -9.59 7.61
C ASN A 73 -17.49 -9.77 8.71
N ASP A 74 -16.41 -9.01 8.71
CA ASP A 74 -15.37 -9.05 9.74
C ASP A 74 -15.94 -8.53 11.08
N GLN A 75 -16.71 -7.45 11.05
CA GLN A 75 -17.41 -6.93 12.23
C GLN A 75 -18.45 -7.92 12.78
N ARG A 76 -19.22 -8.58 11.91
CA ARG A 76 -20.19 -9.61 12.30
C ARG A 76 -19.49 -10.80 12.95
N PHE A 77 -18.36 -11.23 12.40
CA PHE A 77 -17.55 -12.28 13.00
C PHE A 77 -17.01 -11.86 14.37
N ALA A 78 -16.46 -10.65 14.48
CA ALA A 78 -15.99 -10.10 15.74
C ALA A 78 -17.09 -10.02 16.82
N THR A 79 -18.31 -9.65 16.43
CA THR A 79 -19.45 -9.60 17.36
C THR A 79 -19.83 -11.00 17.86
N LYS A 80 -19.88 -12.00 16.96
CA LYS A 80 -20.11 -13.39 17.35
C LYS A 80 -19.03 -13.89 18.30
N LEU A 81 -17.78 -13.55 18.01
CA LEU A 81 -16.65 -13.92 18.83
C LEU A 81 -16.75 -13.29 20.22
N SER A 82 -16.97 -11.98 20.30
CA SER A 82 -17.12 -11.25 21.57
C SER A 82 -18.30 -11.78 22.40
N ASN A 83 -19.40 -12.16 21.76
CA ASN A 83 -20.54 -12.74 22.47
C ASN A 83 -20.19 -14.12 23.04
N PHE A 84 -19.46 -14.95 22.31
CA PHE A 84 -19.03 -16.27 22.76
C PHE A 84 -18.02 -16.19 23.91
N THR A 85 -17.08 -15.24 23.87
CA THR A 85 -16.03 -15.07 24.89
C THR A 85 -16.47 -14.22 26.09
N SER A 86 -17.69 -13.68 26.07
CA SER A 86 -18.23 -12.91 27.19
C SER A 86 -18.43 -13.80 28.43
N ALA A 87 -18.06 -13.27 29.61
CA ALA A 87 -18.10 -14.00 30.88
C ALA A 87 -19.50 -14.52 31.27
N SER A 88 -20.56 -13.94 30.72
CA SER A 88 -21.95 -14.36 30.95
C SER A 88 -22.44 -15.48 30.02
N ASN A 89 -21.67 -15.86 29.00
CA ASN A 89 -22.11 -16.78 27.94
C ASN A 89 -21.07 -17.85 27.56
N SER A 90 -19.93 -17.92 28.26
CA SER A 90 -18.86 -18.85 27.89
C SER A 90 -19.23 -20.29 28.29
N THR A 91 -19.57 -21.12 27.30
CA THR A 91 -19.67 -22.59 27.45
C THR A 91 -18.32 -23.29 27.26
N GLY A 92 -17.25 -22.54 26.97
CA GLY A 92 -15.88 -23.00 26.78
C GLY A 92 -14.91 -21.85 26.57
N SER A 93 -13.62 -22.18 26.40
CA SER A 93 -12.55 -21.22 26.07
C SER A 93 -11.74 -21.71 24.89
N PHE A 94 -11.20 -20.79 24.08
CA PHE A 94 -10.25 -21.13 23.03
C PHE A 94 -8.92 -21.56 23.66
N THR A 95 -8.28 -22.58 23.10
CA THR A 95 -6.98 -23.09 23.56
C THR A 95 -6.00 -23.19 22.40
N GLY A 96 -4.72 -23.43 22.69
CA GLY A 96 -3.68 -23.54 21.67
C GLY A 96 -3.52 -22.24 20.85
N PRO A 97 -3.28 -22.32 19.53
CA PRO A 97 -3.10 -21.16 18.66
C PRO A 97 -4.26 -20.15 18.65
N LEU A 98 -5.46 -20.57 19.05
CA LEU A 98 -6.64 -19.70 19.12
C LEU A 98 -6.84 -19.04 20.49
N GLY A 99 -5.98 -19.31 21.48
CA GLY A 99 -6.13 -18.80 22.84
C GLY A 99 -6.22 -17.27 22.93
N PHE A 100 -5.60 -16.54 21.98
CA PHE A 100 -5.68 -15.08 21.91
C PHE A 100 -7.11 -14.56 21.67
N LEU A 101 -7.99 -15.36 21.07
CA LEU A 101 -9.37 -14.96 20.78
C LEU A 101 -10.20 -14.72 22.05
N ASN A 102 -9.82 -15.32 23.19
CA ASN A 102 -10.51 -15.12 24.47
C ASN A 102 -10.43 -13.65 24.96
N THR A 103 -9.39 -12.92 24.55
CA THR A 103 -9.15 -11.53 24.95
C THR A 103 -9.13 -10.56 23.77
N TYR A 104 -9.33 -11.07 22.55
CA TYR A 104 -9.28 -10.26 21.33
C TYR A 104 -10.45 -9.28 21.28
N GLN A 105 -10.14 -8.01 21.01
CA GLN A 105 -11.11 -6.97 20.72
C GLN A 105 -10.87 -6.47 19.31
N TYR A 106 -11.92 -6.39 18.49
CA TYR A 106 -11.82 -5.96 17.11
C TYR A 106 -11.68 -4.43 17.03
N PRO A 107 -10.52 -3.89 16.61
CA PRO A 107 -10.24 -2.46 16.68
C PRO A 107 -10.48 -1.73 15.35
N ILE A 108 -10.83 -2.47 14.29
CA ILE A 108 -10.85 -1.96 12.93
C ILE A 108 -12.18 -1.25 12.65
N VAL A 109 -12.10 -0.11 11.97
CA VAL A 109 -13.25 0.70 11.54
C VAL A 109 -13.43 0.63 10.03
N ASP A 110 -14.67 0.62 9.56
CA ASP A 110 -15.00 0.40 8.14
C ASP A 110 -15.16 1.71 7.35
N THR A 111 -14.15 2.58 7.44
CA THR A 111 -14.21 3.93 6.85
C THR A 111 -13.86 3.96 5.36
N GLY A 112 -13.17 2.95 4.86
CA GLY A 112 -12.63 2.91 3.50
C GLY A 112 -11.54 3.94 3.23
N LEU A 113 -11.07 4.67 4.24
CA LEU A 113 -10.08 5.73 4.12
C LEU A 113 -8.68 5.19 3.95
N LEU A 114 -7.82 5.97 3.29
CA LEU A 114 -6.40 5.66 3.17
C LEU A 114 -5.74 5.66 4.56
N THR A 115 -4.93 4.66 4.85
CA THR A 115 -4.18 4.58 6.12
C THR A 115 -2.88 5.36 6.03
N GLY A 116 -2.22 5.61 7.17
CA GLY A 116 -0.87 6.20 7.18
C GLY A 116 0.17 5.32 6.46
N VAL A 117 0.01 4.00 6.51
CA VAL A 117 0.83 3.05 5.73
C VAL A 117 0.59 3.22 4.23
N GLY A 118 -0.68 3.41 3.84
CA GLY A 118 -1.08 3.74 2.47
C GLY A 118 -0.45 5.04 1.97
N ALA A 119 -0.59 6.11 2.75
CA ALA A 119 0.02 7.41 2.44
C ALA A 119 1.54 7.30 2.26
N THR A 120 2.23 6.55 3.13
CA THR A 120 3.68 6.32 3.03
C THR A 120 4.06 5.56 1.75
N THR A 121 3.27 4.55 1.38
CA THR A 121 3.47 3.78 0.14
C THR A 121 3.36 4.68 -1.09
N GLU A 122 2.36 5.54 -1.13
CA GLU A 122 2.12 6.49 -2.23
C GLU A 122 3.23 7.54 -2.33
N LEU A 123 3.65 8.11 -1.19
CA LEU A 123 4.77 9.04 -1.13
C LEU A 123 6.06 8.39 -1.64
N ALA A 124 6.36 7.16 -1.20
CA ALA A 124 7.50 6.40 -1.69
C ALA A 124 7.42 6.12 -3.19
N SER A 125 6.22 5.84 -3.73
CA SER A 125 5.99 5.68 -5.16
C SER A 125 6.29 6.97 -5.94
N GLY A 126 5.86 8.13 -5.46
CA GLY A 126 6.18 9.43 -6.06
C GLY A 126 7.68 9.74 -6.08
N VAL A 127 8.37 9.47 -4.96
CA VAL A 127 9.84 9.59 -4.87
C VAL A 127 10.53 8.62 -5.84
N SER A 128 10.05 7.38 -5.93
CA SER A 128 10.58 6.38 -6.86
C SER A 128 10.41 6.83 -8.32
N PHE A 129 9.24 7.35 -8.68
CA PHE A 129 8.99 7.91 -10.01
C PHE A 129 9.94 9.06 -10.35
N TRP A 130 10.16 10.00 -9.42
CA TRP A 130 11.11 11.09 -9.62
C TRP A 130 12.50 10.55 -9.93
N ASN A 131 12.99 9.60 -9.14
CA ASN A 131 14.33 9.06 -9.29
C ASN A 131 14.50 8.18 -10.54
N ARG A 132 13.48 7.39 -10.89
CA ARG A 132 13.53 6.47 -12.03
C ARG A 132 13.29 7.17 -13.37
N TYR A 133 12.41 8.17 -13.41
CA TYR A 133 11.96 8.79 -14.66
C TYR A 133 12.01 10.32 -14.63
N GLY A 134 11.58 10.94 -13.54
CA GLY A 134 11.41 12.40 -13.45
C GLY A 134 12.70 13.17 -13.71
N ARG A 135 13.82 12.74 -13.11
CA ARG A 135 15.13 13.39 -13.30
C ARG A 135 15.52 13.49 -14.77
N THR A 136 15.28 12.41 -15.52
CA THR A 136 15.56 12.32 -16.95
C THR A 136 14.61 13.19 -17.77
N ILE A 137 13.30 12.98 -17.62
CA ILE A 137 12.26 13.65 -18.42
C ILE A 137 12.31 15.18 -18.26
N TYR A 138 12.63 15.64 -17.05
CA TYR A 138 12.65 17.07 -16.74
C TYR A 138 14.03 17.70 -16.79
N ASN A 139 15.06 16.96 -17.23
CA ASN A 139 16.46 17.42 -17.30
C ASN A 139 16.91 18.04 -15.97
N ALA A 140 16.83 17.26 -14.90
CA ALA A 140 17.12 17.68 -13.54
C ALA A 140 18.62 17.95 -13.35
N THR A 141 18.96 18.97 -12.56
CA THR A 141 20.34 19.27 -12.21
C THR A 141 20.89 18.29 -11.17
N ILE A 142 22.23 18.25 -11.02
CA ILE A 142 22.89 17.46 -9.98
C ILE A 142 22.33 17.88 -8.60
N GLY A 143 21.92 16.90 -7.80
CA GLY A 143 21.36 17.14 -6.47
C GLY A 143 19.91 17.66 -6.45
N GLN A 144 19.26 17.86 -7.61
CA GLN A 144 17.84 18.23 -7.61
C GLN A 144 16.99 17.10 -7.00
N ILE A 145 16.28 17.43 -5.93
CA ILE A 145 15.56 16.46 -5.10
C ILE A 145 14.10 16.25 -5.53
N ALA A 146 13.54 17.17 -6.32
CA ALA A 146 12.15 17.11 -6.78
C ALA A 146 11.93 17.94 -8.06
N TYR A 147 10.73 17.83 -8.64
CA TYR A 147 10.34 18.58 -9.83
C TYR A 147 10.47 20.11 -9.66
N ASN A 148 10.93 20.77 -10.72
CA ASN A 148 10.97 22.24 -10.82
C ASN A 148 10.03 22.68 -11.95
N SER A 149 9.09 23.58 -11.63
CA SER A 149 8.11 24.11 -12.58
C SER A 149 8.69 25.04 -13.63
N SER A 150 9.97 25.40 -13.54
CA SER A 150 10.67 26.23 -14.51
C SER A 150 11.74 25.45 -15.27
N PHE A 151 11.98 25.85 -16.52
CA PHE A 151 13.15 25.45 -17.27
C PHE A 151 14.41 26.13 -16.71
N PRO A 152 15.62 25.62 -17.01
CA PRO A 152 16.87 26.25 -16.59
C PRO A 152 17.06 27.70 -17.07
N ASN A 153 16.38 28.10 -18.15
CA ASN A 153 16.37 29.48 -18.67
C ASN A 153 15.33 30.39 -17.97
N GLY A 154 14.65 29.89 -16.93
CA GLY A 154 13.68 30.64 -16.13
C GLY A 154 12.24 30.67 -16.68
N THR A 155 11.97 30.10 -17.86
CA THR A 155 10.59 30.05 -18.37
C THR A 155 9.77 28.95 -17.71
N THR A 156 8.46 29.15 -17.59
CA THR A 156 7.55 28.18 -16.98
C THR A 156 7.37 26.95 -17.87
N ARG A 157 7.40 25.76 -17.27
CA ARG A 157 7.07 24.50 -17.92
C ARG A 157 5.55 24.33 -18.05
N PRO A 158 5.07 23.56 -19.04
CA PRO A 158 3.68 23.11 -19.04
C PRO A 158 3.33 22.39 -17.72
N PRO A 159 2.08 22.52 -17.23
CA PRO A 159 1.65 21.81 -16.04
C PRO A 159 1.77 20.29 -16.20
N VAL A 160 2.22 19.62 -15.15
CA VAL A 160 2.15 18.16 -15.05
C VAL A 160 0.70 17.78 -14.78
N VAL A 161 0.14 16.87 -15.58
CA VAL A 161 -1.25 16.45 -15.46
C VAL A 161 -1.33 15.24 -14.52
N LEU A 162 -2.04 15.41 -13.41
CA LEU A 162 -2.47 14.33 -12.53
C LEU A 162 -4.00 14.21 -12.60
N ARG A 163 -4.51 12.97 -12.48
CA ARG A 163 -5.95 12.67 -12.58
C ARG A 163 -6.30 11.57 -11.60
N THR A 164 -7.30 11.84 -10.76
CA THR A 164 -7.91 10.88 -9.83
C THR A 164 -9.41 10.79 -10.07
N THR A 165 -10.02 9.72 -9.55
CA THR A 165 -11.47 9.68 -9.32
C THR A 165 -11.82 10.42 -8.03
N SER A 166 -13.12 10.62 -7.77
CA SER A 166 -13.62 11.38 -6.62
C SER A 166 -13.66 10.59 -5.30
N GLN A 167 -13.12 9.38 -5.24
CA GLN A 167 -13.07 8.62 -4.00
C GLN A 167 -11.94 9.13 -3.10
N SER A 168 -12.28 9.49 -1.86
CA SER A 168 -11.35 10.06 -0.88
C SER A 168 -10.01 9.30 -0.79
N ARG A 169 -10.02 7.97 -0.72
CA ARG A 169 -8.78 7.17 -0.65
C ARG A 169 -7.91 7.26 -1.91
N ILE A 170 -8.51 7.47 -3.08
CA ILE A 170 -7.80 7.55 -4.36
C ILE A 170 -7.23 8.97 -4.51
N GLU A 171 -8.02 9.98 -4.19
CA GLU A 171 -7.58 11.38 -4.18
C GLU A 171 -6.42 11.59 -3.18
N ASN A 172 -6.54 11.08 -1.96
CA ASN A 172 -5.46 11.15 -0.98
C ASN A 172 -4.22 10.34 -1.41
N SER A 173 -4.39 9.29 -2.23
CA SER A 173 -3.25 8.58 -2.80
C SER A 173 -2.51 9.46 -3.80
N GLU A 174 -3.23 10.12 -4.72
CA GLU A 174 -2.64 11.08 -5.66
C GLU A 174 -1.93 12.22 -4.93
N ILE A 175 -2.53 12.77 -3.87
CA ILE A 175 -1.91 13.85 -3.08
C ILE A 175 -0.58 13.38 -2.47
N ASN A 176 -0.54 12.21 -1.83
CA ASN A 176 0.70 11.70 -1.22
C ASN A 176 1.75 11.34 -2.26
N TRP A 177 1.34 10.76 -3.39
CA TRP A 177 2.22 10.52 -4.54
C TRP A 177 2.81 11.83 -5.07
N ALA A 178 1.97 12.87 -5.23
CA ALA A 178 2.38 14.19 -5.68
C ALA A 178 3.36 14.83 -4.70
N LEU A 179 3.16 14.67 -3.38
CA LEU A 179 4.13 15.13 -2.37
C LEU A 179 5.50 14.45 -2.52
N GLY A 180 5.53 13.16 -2.86
CA GLY A 180 6.78 12.45 -3.15
C GLY A 180 7.47 12.95 -4.43
N PHE A 181 6.71 13.24 -5.47
CA PHE A 181 7.22 13.66 -6.79
C PHE A 181 7.65 15.15 -6.83
N PHE A 182 6.78 16.05 -6.35
CA PHE A 182 7.04 17.49 -6.30
C PHE A 182 7.86 17.90 -5.07
N GLY A 183 8.02 17.00 -4.11
CA GLY A 183 8.68 17.28 -2.84
C GLY A 183 7.78 18.05 -1.87
N SER A 184 8.10 17.99 -0.58
CA SER A 184 7.49 18.86 0.42
C SER A 184 8.12 20.25 0.32
N SER A 185 7.37 21.25 -0.16
CA SER A 185 7.82 22.64 -0.05
C SER A 185 7.61 23.13 1.38
N PHE A 186 8.70 23.38 2.11
CA PHE A 186 8.69 24.39 3.15
C PHE A 186 9.29 25.63 2.50
N SER A 187 8.49 26.68 2.33
CA SER A 187 9.10 27.98 2.08
C SER A 187 9.95 28.30 3.31
N THR A 188 11.26 28.53 3.15
CA THR A 188 11.97 29.33 4.15
C THR A 188 11.36 30.70 4.06
N LEU A 189 10.60 31.11 5.08
CA LEU A 189 10.23 32.50 5.26
C LEU A 189 11.50 33.35 5.11
N THR A 190 11.63 34.07 4.01
CA THR A 190 12.59 35.16 3.81
C THR A 190 11.87 36.48 4.00
#